data_AF-A0A3D0ZU74-F1
#
_entry.id   AF-A0A3D0ZU74-F1
#
_cell.length_a   1.000
_cell.length_b   1.000
_cell.length_c   1.000
_cell.angle_alpha   90.00
_cell.angle_beta   90.00
_cell.angle_gamma   90.00
#
_symmetry.space_group_name_H-M   'P 1'
#
loop_
_entity.id
_entity.type
_entity.pdbx_description
1 polymer ?
#
loop_
_entity_poly.entity_id
_entity_poly.type
_entity_poly.pdbx_seq_one_letter_code
_entity_poly.pdbx_strand_id
1 'polypeptide(L)'
;MDRDFENQDLNLNDFKGPVLNENILNVFAAWIEYLLSKMYKGRRIPVRVRGNRIEVASFTDALVNEKRYMDYIKKYGLDNPMTYSQKAKLDVAIKRFEREAKIAWPIRN
;
A
#
# COMPACT_ATOMS: atom_id res chain seq x y z
N MET A 1 4.58 -13.21 15.25
CA MET A 1 5.08 -13.66 13.93
C MET A 1 5.92 -12.54 13.37
N ASP A 2 7.24 -12.65 13.43
CA ASP A 2 8.13 -11.78 12.65
C ASP A 2 7.99 -12.18 11.18
N ARG A 3 7.10 -11.48 10.46
CA ARG A 3 6.97 -11.65 9.01
C ARG A 3 8.11 -10.88 8.34
N ASP A 4 9.26 -11.53 8.24
CA ASP A 4 10.40 -11.00 7.51
C ASP A 4 10.23 -11.29 6.02
N PHE A 5 9.84 -10.25 5.27
CA PHE A 5 9.65 -10.33 3.82
C PHE A 5 10.90 -9.88 3.04
N GLU A 6 12.05 -9.76 3.70
CA GLU A 6 13.31 -9.36 3.08
C GLU A 6 13.70 -10.31 1.93
N ASN A 7 14.03 -9.72 0.76
CA ASN A 7 14.38 -10.44 -0.48
C ASN A 7 13.27 -11.31 -1.10
N GLN A 8 12.03 -11.16 -0.66
CA GLN A 8 10.89 -11.84 -1.27
C GLN A 8 10.32 -11.03 -2.44
N ASP A 9 9.85 -11.74 -3.46
CA ASP A 9 9.16 -11.16 -4.61
C ASP A 9 7.67 -10.98 -4.29
N LEU A 10 7.20 -9.73 -4.25
CA LEU A 10 5.78 -9.41 -4.15
C LEU A 10 5.16 -9.46 -5.55
N ASN A 11 4.46 -10.54 -5.91
CA ASN A 11 3.75 -10.63 -7.18
C ASN A 11 2.28 -10.21 -7.03
N LEU A 12 1.89 -9.13 -7.70
CA LEU A 12 0.52 -8.62 -7.63
C LEU A 12 -0.52 -9.62 -8.16
N ASN A 13 -0.14 -10.52 -9.06
CA ASN A 13 -1.05 -11.54 -9.57
C ASN A 13 -1.52 -12.53 -8.50
N ASP A 14 -0.75 -12.72 -7.43
CA ASP A 14 -1.08 -13.67 -6.34
C ASP A 14 -2.29 -13.19 -5.53
N PHE A 15 -2.65 -11.91 -5.64
CA PHE A 15 -3.79 -11.29 -4.97
C PHE A 15 -4.99 -11.11 -5.91
N LYS A 16 -4.89 -11.55 -7.17
CA LYS A 16 -5.99 -11.51 -8.15
C LYS A 16 -6.77 -12.81 -8.10
N GLY A 17 -8.08 -12.73 -7.93
CA GLY A 17 -8.96 -13.90 -8.02
C GLY A 17 -10.33 -13.69 -7.39
N PRO A 18 -11.30 -14.57 -7.69
CA PRO A 18 -12.65 -14.52 -7.11
C PRO A 18 -12.67 -14.89 -5.63
N VAL A 19 -11.60 -15.50 -5.12
CA VAL A 19 -11.49 -15.96 -3.74
C VAL A 19 -10.88 -14.84 -2.90
N LEU A 20 -11.68 -13.80 -2.63
CA LEU A 20 -11.43 -12.83 -1.57
C LEU A 20 -11.60 -13.54 -0.22
N ASN A 21 -10.60 -14.34 0.16
CA ASN A 21 -10.51 -14.86 1.52
C ASN A 21 -9.90 -13.78 2.40
N GLU A 22 -10.46 -13.56 3.58
CA GLU A 22 -9.98 -12.64 4.63
C GLU A 22 -8.46 -12.80 4.87
N ASN A 23 -7.95 -14.03 4.74
CA ASN A 23 -6.53 -14.35 4.84
C ASN A 23 -5.65 -13.66 3.78
N ILE A 24 -6.11 -13.53 2.52
CA ILE A 24 -5.33 -12.91 1.43
C ILE A 24 -5.23 -11.39 1.64
N LEU A 25 -6.33 -10.75 2.06
CA LEU A 25 -6.32 -9.32 2.40
C LEU A 25 -5.42 -9.05 3.61
N ASN A 26 -5.43 -9.93 4.62
CA ASN A 26 -4.56 -9.81 5.79
C ASN A 26 -3.07 -10.01 5.46
N VAL A 27 -2.75 -10.91 4.52
CA VAL A 27 -1.37 -11.05 4.01
C VAL A 27 -0.96 -9.81 3.24
N PHE A 28 -1.84 -9.28 2.37
CA PHE A 28 -1.56 -8.08 1.60
C PHE A 28 -1.40 -6.83 2.49
N ALA A 29 -2.21 -6.71 3.54
CA ALA A 29 -2.06 -5.67 4.56
C ALA A 29 -0.68 -5.72 5.21
N ALA A 30 -0.23 -6.90 5.62
CA ALA A 30 1.09 -7.06 6.24
C ALA A 30 2.24 -6.72 5.29
N TRP A 31 2.08 -6.98 3.99
CA TRP A 31 3.04 -6.53 2.98
C TRP A 31 3.13 -5.01 2.90
N ILE A 32 1.98 -4.31 2.87
CA ILE A 32 1.94 -2.85 2.84
C ILE A 32 2.54 -2.26 4.13
N GLU A 33 2.16 -2.77 5.30
CA GLU A 33 2.73 -2.37 6.59
C GLU A 33 4.25 -2.56 6.65
N TYR A 34 4.73 -3.71 6.17
CA TYR A 34 6.16 -4.00 6.10
C TYR A 34 6.90 -3.00 5.19
N LEU A 35 6.36 -2.75 3.99
CA LEU A 35 6.93 -1.79 3.04
C LEU A 35 6.97 -0.37 3.64
N LEU A 36 5.86 0.08 4.24
CA LEU A 36 5.79 1.37 4.92
C LEU A 36 6.81 1.45 6.05
N SER A 37 6.90 0.43 6.91
CA SER A 37 7.86 0.35 8.01
C SER A 37 9.31 0.49 7.51
N LYS A 38 9.67 -0.18 6.41
CA LYS A 38 11.01 -0.05 5.81
C LYS A 38 11.22 1.34 5.20
N MET A 39 10.19 1.94 4.56
CA MET A 39 10.23 3.31 4.05
C MET A 39 10.39 4.36 5.15
N TYR A 40 9.89 4.10 6.36
CA TYR A 40 10.10 4.98 7.53
C TYR A 40 11.48 4.83 8.15
N LYS A 41 12.04 3.62 8.15
CA LYS A 41 13.37 3.31 8.68
C LYS A 41 14.52 3.73 7.76
N GLY A 42 14.25 4.38 6.63
CA GLY A 42 15.25 4.93 5.71
C GLY A 42 16.11 3.88 4.98
N ARG A 43 15.75 2.60 5.06
CA ARG A 43 16.49 1.51 4.39
C ARG A 43 15.98 1.36 2.95
N ARG A 44 16.86 0.90 2.05
CA ARG A 44 16.49 0.41 0.72
C ARG A 44 15.30 -0.54 0.86
N ILE A 45 14.26 -0.37 0.04
CA ILE A 45 13.10 -1.27 0.00
C ILE A 45 13.61 -2.63 -0.53
N PRO A 46 13.72 -3.68 0.30
CA PRO A 46 14.37 -4.93 -0.10
C PRO A 46 13.36 -5.91 -0.74
N VAL A 47 12.31 -5.36 -1.36
CA VAL A 47 11.19 -6.12 -1.93
C VAL A 47 11.11 -5.76 -3.40
N ARG A 48 11.03 -6.79 -4.25
CA ARG A 48 10.81 -6.61 -5.68
C ARG A 48 9.33 -6.82 -5.97
N VAL A 49 8.67 -5.77 -6.45
CA VAL A 49 7.27 -5.84 -6.86
C VAL A 49 7.20 -6.29 -8.32
N ARG A 50 6.44 -7.36 -8.59
CA ARG A 50 6.24 -7.94 -9.93
C ARG A 50 4.77 -7.84 -10.32
N GLY A 51 4.50 -7.53 -11.59
CA GLY A 51 3.15 -7.35 -12.12
C GLY A 51 3.18 -6.61 -13.46
N ASN A 52 2.01 -6.25 -13.98
CA ASN A 52 1.92 -5.38 -15.15
C ASN A 52 2.50 -3.99 -14.80
N ARG A 53 3.19 -3.34 -15.75
CA ARG A 53 3.86 -2.04 -15.51
C ARG A 53 2.91 -0.99 -14.94
N ILE A 54 1.68 -0.95 -15.44
CA ILE A 54 0.64 -0.02 -15.01
C ILE A 54 0.24 -0.31 -13.56
N GLU A 55 0.03 -1.58 -13.21
CA GLU A 55 -0.34 -2.02 -11.86
C GLU A 55 0.78 -1.75 -10.84
N VAL A 56 2.03 -2.00 -11.21
CA VAL A 56 3.18 -1.72 -10.35
C VAL A 56 3.32 -0.22 -10.11
N ALA A 57 3.09 0.60 -11.14
CA ALA A 57 3.13 2.05 -11.03
C ALA A 57 2.01 2.58 -10.11
N SER A 58 0.77 2.14 -10.28
CA SER A 58 -0.34 2.55 -9.42
C SER A 58 -0.23 2.01 -8.00
N PHE A 59 0.30 0.80 -7.80
CA PHE A 59 0.62 0.27 -6.48
C PHE A 59 1.64 1.15 -5.75
N THR A 60 2.72 1.52 -6.46
CA THR A 60 3.77 2.38 -5.90
C THR A 60 3.22 3.77 -5.56
N ASP A 61 2.37 4.33 -6.41
CA ASP A 61 1.71 5.62 -6.18
C ASP A 61 0.80 5.57 -4.94
N ALA A 62 -0.02 4.52 -4.79
CA ALA A 62 -0.86 4.32 -3.61
C ALA A 62 0.00 4.21 -2.33
N LEU A 63 1.08 3.42 -2.37
CA LEU A 63 2.00 3.24 -1.23
C LEU A 63 2.69 4.55 -0.81
N VAL A 64 3.12 5.37 -1.76
CA VAL A 64 3.75 6.67 -1.47
C VAL A 64 2.73 7.64 -0.88
N ASN A 65 1.50 7.66 -1.40
CA ASN A 65 0.43 8.49 -0.85
C ASN A 65 0.02 8.06 0.55
N GLU A 66 0.03 6.75 0.84
CA GLU A 66 -0.24 6.20 2.17
C GLU A 66 0.82 6.67 3.18
N LYS A 67 2.10 6.57 2.82
CA LYS A 67 3.19 7.13 3.64
C LYS A 67 2.97 8.62 3.90
N ARG A 68 2.70 9.40 2.85
CA ARG A 68 2.47 10.85 2.98
C ARG A 68 1.27 11.17 3.85
N TYR A 69 0.19 10.41 3.75
CA TYR A 69 -1.00 10.58 4.59
C TYR A 69 -0.66 10.35 6.06
N MET A 70 0.04 9.26 6.37
CA MET A 70 0.54 8.98 7.71
C MET A 70 1.52 10.06 8.22
N ASP A 71 2.40 10.60 7.37
CA ASP A 71 3.27 11.73 7.71
C ASP A 71 2.47 12.99 8.07
N TYR A 72 1.40 13.27 7.31
CA TYR A 72 0.52 14.42 7.55
C TYR A 72 -0.28 14.25 8.84
N ILE A 73 -0.80 13.05 9.11
CA ILE A 73 -1.45 12.73 10.40
C ILE A 73 -0.47 12.98 11.55
N LYS A 74 0.77 12.47 11.46
CA LYS A 74 1.79 12.68 12.51
C LYS A 74 2.14 14.15 12.71
N LYS A 75 2.18 14.93 11.63
CA LYS A 75 2.62 16.34 11.66
C LYS A 75 1.53 17.31 12.07
N TYR A 76 0.30 17.10 11.59
CA TYR A 76 -0.79 18.08 11.69
C TYR A 76 -2.00 17.56 12.47
N GLY A 77 -2.08 16.25 12.75
CA GLY A 77 -3.26 15.62 13.34
C GLY A 77 -4.33 15.27 12.30
N LEU A 78 -5.38 14.56 12.75
CA LEU A 78 -6.50 14.13 11.91
C LEU A 78 -7.42 15.29 11.51
N ASP A 79 -7.52 16.33 12.33
CA ASP A 79 -8.48 17.42 12.15
C ASP A 79 -7.96 18.57 11.24
N ASN A 80 -6.76 18.42 10.67
CA ASN A 80 -6.19 19.46 9.82
C ASN A 80 -6.70 19.34 8.36
N PRO A 81 -7.11 20.44 7.72
CA PRO A 81 -7.54 20.43 6.31
C PRO A 81 -6.47 19.87 5.35
N MET A 82 -5.19 20.02 5.68
CA MET A 82 -4.10 19.43 4.91
C MET A 82 -4.11 17.89 4.96
N THR A 83 -4.44 17.31 6.11
CA THR A 83 -4.57 15.85 6.30
C THR A 83 -5.75 15.31 5.50
N TYR A 84 -6.90 16.00 5.51
CA TYR A 84 -8.06 15.65 4.68
C TYR A 84 -7.76 15.74 3.18
N SER A 85 -7.08 16.80 2.73
CA SER A 85 -6.67 16.92 1.34
C SER A 85 -5.74 15.77 0.92
N GLN A 86 -4.83 15.37 1.80
CA GLN A 86 -3.95 14.23 1.55
C GLN A 86 -4.70 12.90 1.56
N LYS A 87 -5.72 12.73 2.42
CA LYS A 87 -6.62 11.56 2.41
C LYS A 87 -7.34 11.43 1.06
N ALA A 88 -7.89 12.52 0.54
CA ALA A 88 -8.57 12.50 -0.76
C ALA A 88 -7.64 12.08 -1.91
N LYS A 89 -6.36 12.49 -1.88
CA LYS A 89 -5.36 12.05 -2.87
C LYS A 89 -5.05 10.57 -2.75
N LEU A 90 -4.91 10.07 -1.52
CA LEU A 90 -4.74 8.66 -1.24
C LEU A 90 -5.92 7.84 -1.77
N ASP A 91 -7.16 8.27 -1.51
CA ASP A 91 -8.35 7.58 -2.00
C ASP A 91 -8.40 7.48 -3.53
N VAL A 92 -7.98 8.54 -4.23
CA VAL A 92 -7.90 8.52 -5.70
C VAL A 92 -6.84 7.53 -6.18
N ALA A 93 -5.66 7.51 -5.55
CA ALA A 93 -4.59 6.58 -5.89
C ALA A 93 -5.00 5.12 -5.64
N ILE A 94 -5.66 4.85 -4.50
CA ILE A 94 -6.22 3.54 -4.16
C ILE A 94 -7.24 3.10 -5.21
N LYS A 95 -8.23 3.95 -5.52
CA LYS A 95 -9.27 3.62 -6.52
C LYS A 95 -8.68 3.33 -7.90
N ARG A 96 -7.61 4.03 -8.26
CA ARG A 96 -6.89 3.79 -9.51
C ARG A 96 -6.20 2.42 -9.49
N PHE A 97 -5.49 2.10 -8.43
CA PHE A 97 -4.86 0.78 -8.25
C PHE A 97 -5.91 -0.34 -8.26
N GLU A 98 -6.99 -0.22 -7.49
CA GLU A 98 -8.07 -1.23 -7.44
C GLU A 98 -8.67 -1.47 -8.82
N ARG A 99 -8.85 -0.42 -9.62
CA ARG A 99 -9.37 -0.51 -10.99
C ARG A 99 -8.39 -1.19 -11.95
N GLU A 100 -7.11 -0.84 -11.89
CA GLU A 100 -6.08 -1.33 -12.81
C GLU A 100 -5.67 -2.77 -12.46
N ALA A 101 -5.44 -3.06 -11.18
CA ALA A 101 -4.94 -4.35 -10.72
C ALA A 101 -6.04 -5.34 -10.35
N LYS A 102 -7.30 -4.88 -10.18
CA LYS A 102 -8.43 -5.69 -9.70
C LYS A 102 -8.18 -6.34 -8.33
N ILE A 103 -7.41 -5.67 -7.49
CA ILE A 103 -7.05 -6.09 -6.12
C ILE A 103 -7.61 -5.04 -5.18
N ALA A 104 -8.33 -5.46 -4.14
CA ALA A 104 -8.81 -4.54 -3.12
C ALA A 104 -7.65 -4.04 -2.25
N TRP A 105 -7.61 -2.73 -2.00
CA TRP A 105 -6.61 -2.17 -1.09
C TRP A 105 -7.02 -2.48 0.36
N PRO A 106 -6.15 -3.10 1.17
CA PRO A 106 -6.56 -3.70 2.44
C PRO A 106 -6.58 -2.68 3.59
N ILE A 107 -5.90 -1.54 3.44
CA ILE A 107 -5.87 -0.47 4.45
C ILE A 107 -6.90 0.58 4.05
N ARG A 108 -8.10 0.52 4.65
CA ARG A 108 -9.10 1.59 4.53
C ARG A 108 -9.26 2.28 5.88
N ASN A 109 -8.71 3.49 6.00
CA ASN A 109 -8.79 4.38 7.18
C ASN A 109 -9.80 5.50 6.97
#